data_AF-A0A1H4CYZ2-F1
#
_entry.id   AF-A0A1H4CYZ2-F1
#
_cell.length_a   1.000
_cell.length_b   1.000
_cell.length_c   1.000
_cell.angle_alpha   90.00
_cell.angle_beta   90.00
_cell.angle_gamma   90.00
#
_symmetry.space_group_name_H-M   'P 1'
#
loop_
_entity.id
_entity.type
_entity.pdbx_description
1 polymer ?
#
loop_
_entity_poly.entity_id
_entity_poly.type
_entity_poly.pdbx_seq_one_letter_code
_entity_poly.pdbx_strand_id
1 'polypeptide(L)'
;MNQQEERNCVAVSCSSCFLKLSMLQKQTEKIENMLFCIKKTLNFKEACLYMGLSKSQLYKLAKNGHIPHYRPSGKLLYFNKQELDEWLCRNQVEETEKSSPKEMPDNMNEYVEPNKQFAS
;
A
#
# COMPACT_ATOMS: atom_id res chain seq x y z
N MET A 1 -41.04 -9.75 26.55
CA MET A 1 -41.06 -8.38 27.11
C MET A 1 -40.42 -8.44 28.48
N ASN A 2 -39.17 -8.01 28.62
CA ASN A 2 -38.59 -7.61 29.90
C ASN A 2 -37.30 -6.80 29.62
N GLN A 3 -37.52 -5.49 29.60
CA GLN A 3 -36.73 -4.41 30.21
C GLN A 3 -35.20 -4.49 30.06
N GLN A 4 -34.70 -3.61 29.19
CA GLN A 4 -33.33 -3.10 29.13
C GLN A 4 -32.78 -2.79 30.53
N GLU A 5 -31.65 -3.42 30.89
CA GLU A 5 -30.68 -2.83 31.80
C GLU A 5 -29.92 -1.75 31.03
N GLU A 6 -30.33 -0.51 31.23
CA GLU A 6 -29.63 0.67 30.73
C GLU A 6 -28.26 0.75 31.43
N ARG A 7 -27.21 0.44 30.67
CA ARG A 7 -25.83 0.72 31.06
C ARG A 7 -25.65 2.24 31.14
N ASN A 8 -25.82 2.76 32.35
CA ASN A 8 -25.56 4.16 32.68
C ASN A 8 -24.07 4.48 32.53
N CYS A 9 -23.68 4.98 31.35
CA CYS A 9 -22.36 5.52 31.10
C CYS A 9 -22.35 7.00 31.49
N VAL A 10 -21.74 7.31 32.63
CA VAL A 10 -21.52 8.70 33.07
C VAL A 10 -20.53 9.37 32.10
N ALA A 11 -21.06 10.08 31.12
CA ALA A 11 -20.26 10.87 30.19
C ALA A 11 -19.53 11.98 30.98
N VAL A 12 -18.20 11.86 31.07
CA VAL A 12 -17.34 12.84 31.73
C VAL A 12 -17.35 14.13 30.90
N SER A 13 -18.20 15.09 31.27
CA SER A 13 -18.37 16.38 30.58
C SER A 13 -17.35 17.44 31.02
N CYS A 14 -16.13 17.03 31.36
CA CYS A 14 -15.09 17.98 31.76
C CYS A 14 -14.33 18.46 30.52
N SER A 15 -14.56 19.71 30.11
CA SER A 15 -13.86 20.37 29.00
C SER A 15 -12.33 20.25 29.13
N SER A 16 -11.79 20.43 30.35
CA SER A 16 -10.35 20.29 30.60
C SER A 16 -9.83 18.86 30.39
N CYS A 17 -10.65 17.83 30.66
CA CYS A 17 -10.27 16.43 30.42
C CYS A 17 -10.29 16.11 28.92
N PHE A 18 -11.26 16.63 28.16
CA PHE A 18 -11.30 16.49 26.71
C PHE A 18 -10.08 17.13 26.03
N LEU A 19 -9.70 18.35 26.45
CA LEU A 19 -8.50 19.02 25.95
C LEU A 19 -7.22 18.24 26.28
N LYS A 20 -7.12 17.67 27.49
CA LYS A 20 -5.98 16.81 27.85
C LYS A 20 -5.94 15.53 27.01
N LEU A 21 -7.09 14.89 26.78
CA LEU A 21 -7.18 13.68 25.97
C LEU A 21 -6.73 13.95 24.53
N SER A 22 -7.19 15.05 23.91
CA SER A 22 -6.80 15.41 22.55
C SER A 22 -5.31 15.75 22.45
N MET A 23 -4.75 16.43 23.45
CA MET A 23 -3.30 16.68 23.52
C MET A 23 -2.50 15.38 23.61
N LEU A 24 -2.95 14.41 24.41
CA LEU A 24 -2.30 13.10 24.54
C LEU A 24 -2.37 12.30 23.23
N GLN A 25 -3.53 12.26 22.57
CA GLN A 25 -3.70 11.61 21.26
C GLN A 25 -2.72 12.18 20.23
N LYS A 26 -2.58 13.51 20.17
CA LYS A 26 -1.64 14.20 19.27
C LYS A 26 -0.18 13.85 19.57
N GLN A 27 0.18 13.69 20.85
CA GLN A 27 1.53 13.25 21.20
C GLN A 27 1.79 11.80 20.80
N THR A 28 0.80 10.91 20.98
CA THR A 28 0.90 9.52 20.51
C THR A 28 1.13 9.45 19.01
N GLU A 29 0.34 10.18 18.22
CA GLU A 29 0.49 10.24 16.76
C GLU A 29 1.89 10.74 16.36
N LYS A 30 2.41 11.78 17.04
CA LYS A 30 3.76 12.29 16.79
C LYS A 30 4.84 11.24 17.07
N ILE A 31 4.71 10.47 18.15
CA ILE A 31 5.65 9.40 18.50
C ILE A 31 5.55 8.25 17.48
N GLU A 32 4.35 7.83 17.12
CA GLU A 32 4.13 6.79 16.11
C GLU A 32 4.75 7.16 14.76
N ASN A 33 4.55 8.40 14.31
CA ASN A 33 5.14 8.91 13.08
C ASN A 33 6.67 8.94 13.15
N MET A 34 7.25 9.37 14.27
CA MET A 34 8.71 9.36 14.44
C MET A 34 9.27 7.93 14.43
N LEU A 35 8.61 7.00 15.14
CA LEU A 35 8.99 5.59 15.16
C LEU A 35 8.90 4.96 13.77
N PHE A 36 7.85 5.27 13.01
CA PHE A 36 7.70 4.81 11.63
C PHE A 36 8.84 5.31 10.74
N CYS A 37 9.27 6.57 10.89
CA CYS A 37 10.40 7.12 10.13
C CYS A 37 11.74 6.44 10.47
N ILE A 38 11.98 6.10 11.74
CA ILE A 38 13.22 5.48 12.22
C ILE A 38 13.28 3.98 11.87
N LYS A 39 12.11 3.33 11.84
CA LYS A 39 11.99 1.89 11.61
C LYS A 39 12.54 1.51 10.23
N LYS A 40 13.61 0.72 10.24
CA LYS A 40 14.27 0.23 9.01
C LYS A 40 13.52 -0.91 8.33
N THR A 41 12.72 -1.66 9.08
CA THR A 41 12.02 -2.86 8.59
C THR A 41 10.52 -2.70 8.71
N LEU A 42 9.82 -2.82 7.60
CA LEU A 42 8.36 -2.73 7.52
C LEU A 42 7.75 -4.12 7.53
N ASN A 43 6.65 -4.29 8.26
CA ASN A 43 5.77 -5.45 8.11
C ASN A 43 4.87 -5.30 6.87
N PHE A 44 4.13 -6.35 6.52
CA PHE A 44 3.27 -6.34 5.33
C PHE A 44 2.24 -5.19 5.29
N LYS A 45 1.62 -4.84 6.43
CA LYS A 45 0.63 -3.75 6.49
C LYS A 45 1.31 -2.39 6.31
N GLU A 46 2.45 -2.20 6.98
CA GLU A 46 3.26 -0.98 6.88
C GLU A 46 3.78 -0.79 5.46
N ALA A 47 4.24 -1.86 4.80
CA ALA A 47 4.70 -1.79 3.41
C ALA A 47 3.56 -1.44 2.43
N CYS A 48 2.34 -1.96 2.65
CA CYS A 48 1.17 -1.56 1.87
C CYS A 48 0.91 -0.05 1.97
N LEU A 49 0.94 0.48 3.20
CA LEU A 49 0.75 1.90 3.47
C LEU A 49 1.88 2.74 2.88
N TYR A 50 3.12 2.30 3.04
CA TYR A 50 4.31 3.00 2.56
C TYR A 50 4.33 3.13 1.04
N MET A 51 4.01 2.06 0.32
CA MET A 51 4.01 2.04 -1.15
C MET A 51 2.70 2.53 -1.77
N GLY A 52 1.65 2.76 -0.97
CA GLY A 52 0.31 3.06 -1.47
C GLY A 52 -0.35 1.91 -2.25
N LEU A 53 0.05 0.66 -1.99
CA LEU A 53 -0.46 -0.52 -2.69
C LEU A 53 -1.56 -1.21 -1.90
N SER A 54 -2.53 -1.80 -2.61
CA SER A 54 -3.47 -2.72 -1.98
C SER A 54 -2.76 -4.01 -1.54
N LYS A 55 -3.33 -4.69 -0.54
CA LYS A 55 -2.82 -5.96 -0.02
C LYS A 55 -2.65 -7.02 -1.13
N SER A 56 -3.58 -7.07 -2.08
CA SER A 56 -3.52 -8.06 -3.16
C SER A 56 -2.37 -7.77 -4.13
N GLN A 57 -2.12 -6.51 -4.45
CA GLN A 57 -1.01 -6.08 -5.31
C GLN A 57 0.33 -6.41 -4.67
N LEU A 58 0.54 -6.00 -3.40
CA LEU A 58 1.79 -6.29 -2.70
C LEU A 58 2.02 -7.79 -2.54
N TYR A 59 0.95 -8.56 -2.26
CA TYR A 59 1.04 -10.02 -2.17
C TYR A 59 1.46 -10.66 -3.49
N LYS A 60 0.89 -10.23 -4.64
CA LYS A 60 1.29 -10.72 -5.96
C LYS A 60 2.76 -10.44 -6.24
N LEU A 61 3.23 -9.23 -5.94
CA LEU A 61 4.63 -8.85 -6.11
C LEU A 61 5.57 -9.70 -5.25
N ALA A 62 5.24 -9.88 -3.96
CA ALA A 62 6.04 -10.68 -3.03
C ALA A 62 6.03 -12.17 -3.37
N LYS A 63 4.89 -12.72 -3.80
CA LYS A 63 4.77 -14.12 -4.21
C LYS A 63 5.58 -14.43 -5.47
N ASN A 64 5.58 -13.52 -6.44
CA ASN A 64 6.33 -13.68 -7.68
C ASN A 64 7.82 -13.34 -7.54
N GLY A 65 8.27 -12.90 -6.36
CA GLY A 65 9.66 -12.52 -6.12
C GLY A 65 10.08 -11.21 -6.81
N HIS A 66 9.14 -10.40 -7.27
CA HIS A 66 9.45 -9.15 -7.98
C HIS A 66 9.85 -8.02 -7.04
N ILE A 67 9.57 -8.14 -5.74
CA ILE A 67 9.86 -7.13 -4.71
C ILE A 67 10.82 -7.72 -3.65
N PRO A 68 11.84 -6.96 -3.20
CA PRO A 68 12.72 -7.40 -2.12
C PRO A 68 11.92 -7.62 -0.83
N HIS A 69 12.03 -8.82 -0.26
CA HIS A 69 11.30 -9.19 0.95
C HIS A 69 12.01 -10.30 1.73
N TYR A 70 11.70 -10.37 3.02
CA TYR A 70 12.31 -11.27 3.99
C TYR A 70 11.24 -12.13 4.70
N ARG A 71 11.57 -13.40 4.98
CA ARG A 71 10.70 -14.36 5.69
C ARG A 71 11.45 -15.11 6.81
N PRO A 72 11.82 -14.44 7.91
CA PRO A 72 12.60 -15.06 8.99
C PRO A 72 11.90 -16.26 9.65
N SER A 73 10.57 -16.23 9.74
CA SER A 73 9.76 -17.31 10.33
C SER A 73 8.90 -18.05 9.30
N GLY A 74 9.13 -17.85 7.99
CA GLY A 74 8.41 -18.48 6.88
C GLY A 74 6.97 -18.01 6.64
N LYS A 75 6.22 -17.63 7.69
CA LYS A 75 4.81 -17.21 7.61
C LYS A 75 4.60 -15.72 7.32
N LEU A 76 5.47 -14.87 7.86
CA LEU A 76 5.34 -13.42 7.79
C LEU A 76 6.32 -12.81 6.79
N LEU A 77 5.87 -11.75 6.13
CA LEU A 77 6.64 -10.94 5.21
C LEU A 77 7.14 -9.67 5.90
N TYR A 78 8.44 -9.42 5.76
CA TYR A 78 9.10 -8.18 6.18
C TYR A 78 9.84 -7.57 5.01
N PHE A 79 10.02 -6.26 5.05
CA PHE A 79 10.63 -5.48 3.98
C PHE A 79 11.65 -4.53 4.58
N ASN A 80 12.80 -4.38 3.94
CA ASN A 80 13.76 -3.33 4.30
C ASN A 80 13.36 -2.05 3.57
N LYS A 81 13.27 -0.94 4.30
CA LYS A 81 12.86 0.36 3.75
C LYS A 81 13.81 0.85 2.66
N GLN A 82 15.12 0.71 2.86
CA GLN A 82 16.12 1.16 1.89
C GLN A 82 16.03 0.35 0.58
N GLU A 83 15.92 -0.97 0.66
CA GLU A 83 15.79 -1.82 -0.54
C GLU A 83 14.47 -1.58 -1.28
N LEU A 84 13.41 -1.21 -0.54
CA LEU A 84 12.14 -0.78 -1.12
C LEU A 84 12.28 0.54 -1.87
N ASP A 85 12.96 1.53 -1.29
CA ASP A 85 13.21 2.82 -1.92
C ASP A 85 14.03 2.65 -3.21
N GLU A 86 15.11 1.87 -3.14
CA GLU A 86 15.90 1.48 -4.31
C GLU A 86 15.04 0.73 -5.34
N TRP A 87 14.12 -0.13 -4.88
CA TRP A 87 13.21 -0.83 -5.78
C TRP A 87 12.26 0.10 -6.52
N LEU A 88 11.70 1.10 -5.83
CA LEU A 88 10.79 2.08 -6.43
C LEU A 88 11.48 2.95 -7.48
N CYS A 89 12.77 3.24 -7.29
CA CYS A 89 13.56 4.07 -8.22
C CYS A 89 14.14 3.29 -9.42
N ARG A 90 14.00 1.96 -9.49
CA ARG A 90 14.67 1.13 -10.52
C ARG A 90 14.32 1.49 -11.96
N ASN A 91 13.08 1.91 -12.22
CA ASN A 91 12.59 2.19 -13.57
C ASN A 91 12.32 3.68 -13.75
N GLN A 92 13.26 4.53 -13.33
CA GLN A 92 13.17 5.96 -13.57
C GLN A 92 13.02 6.20 -15.08
N VAL A 93 11.95 6.89 -15.47
CA VAL A 93 11.77 7.33 -16.85
C VAL A 93 12.68 8.53 -17.04
N GLU A 94 13.77 8.34 -17.78
CA GLU A 94 14.57 9.46 -18.27
C GLU A 94 13.68 10.26 -19.24
N GLU A 95 13.22 11.44 -18.81
CA GLU A 95 12.59 12.41 -19.70
C GLU A 95 13.67 12.87 -20.69
N THR A 96 13.78 12.13 -21.78
CA THR A 96 14.55 12.57 -22.94
C THR A 96 13.83 13.76 -23.54
N GLU A 97 14.36 14.96 -23.26
CA GLU A 97 14.01 16.15 -24.01
C GLU A 97 14.23 15.89 -25.51
N LYS A 98 13.14 15.94 -26.27
CA LYS A 98 13.03 16.02 -27.76
C LYS A 98 13.11 14.70 -28.55
N SER A 99 11.94 14.19 -28.96
CA SER A 99 11.70 13.86 -30.39
C SER A 99 10.20 13.82 -30.73
N SER A 100 9.79 14.78 -31.56
CA SER A 100 8.81 14.74 -32.68
C SER A 100 7.44 14.04 -32.52
N PRO A 101 6.32 14.64 -32.99
CA PRO A 101 5.01 14.00 -33.04
C PRO A 101 5.07 12.73 -33.91
N LYS A 102 4.75 11.57 -33.35
CA LYS A 102 4.43 10.38 -34.13
C LYS A 102 2.94 10.42 -34.43
N GLU A 103 2.64 10.67 -35.71
CA GLU A 103 1.32 10.56 -36.31
C GLU A 103 0.67 9.23 -35.89
N MET A 104 -0.60 9.30 -35.48
CA MET A 104 -1.42 8.12 -35.25
C MET A 104 -1.84 7.59 -36.62
N PRO A 105 -1.55 6.33 -36.99
CA PRO A 105 -2.25 5.71 -38.10
C PRO A 105 -3.68 5.44 -37.65
N ASP A 106 -4.61 6.26 -38.15
CA ASP A 106 -6.03 5.95 -38.24
C ASP A 106 -6.21 4.68 -39.08
N ASN A 107 -6.38 3.52 -38.46
CA ASN A 107 -7.24 2.50 -39.05
C ASN A 107 -7.76 1.49 -38.02
N MET A 108 -9.07 1.51 -37.84
CA MET A 108 -9.89 0.52 -37.14
C MET A 108 -10.34 -0.55 -38.15
N ASN A 109 -9.89 -1.79 -37.95
CA ASN A 109 -10.36 -3.09 -38.49
C ASN A 109 -9.12 -3.93 -38.77
N GLU A 110 -8.97 -5.14 -38.27
CA GLU A 110 -9.83 -6.25 -38.66
C GLU A 110 -9.69 -7.38 -37.64
N TYR A 111 -10.81 -7.78 -37.04
CA TYR A 111 -10.90 -9.02 -36.26
C TYR A 111 -10.99 -10.17 -37.28
N VAL A 112 -9.95 -10.99 -37.40
CA VAL A 112 -10.01 -12.24 -38.18
C VAL A 112 -10.02 -13.42 -37.21
N GLU A 113 -11.15 -14.12 -37.15
CA GLU A 113 -11.35 -15.31 -36.33
C GLU A 113 -10.34 -16.43 -36.67
N PRO A 114 -9.84 -17.19 -35.68
CA PRO A 114 -8.93 -18.29 -35.93
C PRO A 114 -9.68 -19.53 -36.42
N ASN A 115 -9.63 -19.78 -37.73
CA ASN A 115 -9.96 -21.08 -38.31
C ASN A 115 -8.70 -21.96 -38.29
N LYS A 116 -8.61 -22.91 -37.34
CA LYS A 116 -7.59 -23.96 -37.39
C LYS A 116 -8.18 -25.20 -38.03
N GLN A 117 -7.71 -25.45 -39.26
CA GLN A 117 -7.89 -26.66 -40.03
C GLN A 117 -7.52 -27.94 -39.26
N PHE A 118 -8.28 -28.98 -39.62
CA PHE A 118 -7.97 -30.40 -39.63
C PHE A 118 -6.48 -30.71 -39.86
N ALA A 119 -5.98 -31.69 -39.11
CA ALA A 119 -4.81 -32.47 -39.48
C ALA A 119 -5.09 -33.96 -39.19
N SER A 120 -5.13 -34.72 -40.31
CA SER A 120 -4.94 -36.15 -40.55
C SER A 120 -5.80 -37.19 -39.82
#